data_AF-A0A9X3WYV3-F1
#
_entry.id   AF-A0A9X3WYV3-F1
#
_cell.length_a   1.000
_cell.length_b   1.000
_cell.length_c   1.000
_cell.angle_alpha   90.00
_cell.angle_beta   90.00
_cell.angle_gamma   90.00
#
_symmetry.space_group_name_H-M   'P 1'
#
loop_
_entity.id
_entity.type
_entity.pdbx_description
1 polymer ?
#
loop_
_entity_poly.entity_id
_entity_poly.type
_entity_poly.pdbx_seq_one_letter_code
_entity_poly.pdbx_strand_id
1 'polypeptide(L)'
;MKNPSLRAFAALVLALPLVALGCSKEAKAKGTLEKYEAVFRVCKEETEKAKLSPGEHRCSLVASIAVDLGLEESGLEEPKRRELLSAWLEKKGFGAHYVPPEKRPKEER
;
A
#
# COMPACT_ATOMS: atom_id res chain seq x y z
N MET A 1 -14.49 34.31 54.19
CA MET A 1 -13.63 33.21 53.67
C MET A 1 -14.51 32.26 52.87
N LYS A 2 -14.39 32.28 51.54
CA LYS A 2 -15.24 31.49 50.63
C LYS A 2 -14.27 30.80 49.66
N ASN A 3 -13.98 29.53 49.93
CA ASN A 3 -13.06 28.73 49.13
C ASN A 3 -13.71 28.41 47.77
N PRO A 4 -13.15 28.86 46.64
CA PRO A 4 -13.56 28.35 45.35
C PRO A 4 -12.96 26.94 45.19
N SER A 5 -13.85 25.96 45.28
CA SER A 5 -13.60 24.55 45.03
C SER A 5 -12.92 24.35 43.68
N LEU A 6 -11.75 23.71 43.71
CA LEU A 6 -10.88 23.23 42.63
C LEU A 6 -11.58 22.20 41.71
N ARG A 7 -12.79 22.49 41.23
CA ARG A 7 -13.60 21.59 40.40
C ARG A 7 -13.90 22.13 39.00
N ALA A 8 -13.30 23.26 38.63
CA ALA A 8 -13.47 23.85 37.29
C ALA A 8 -12.27 23.62 36.34
N PHE A 9 -11.27 22.82 36.73
CA PHE A 9 -10.08 22.56 35.91
C PHE A 9 -9.93 21.11 35.41
N ALA A 10 -10.96 20.26 35.59
CA ALA A 10 -10.92 18.85 35.21
C ALA A 10 -11.81 18.50 33.99
N ALA A 11 -12.25 19.50 33.22
CA ALA A 11 -13.12 19.30 32.06
C ALA A 11 -12.48 19.66 30.70
N LEU A 12 -11.14 19.82 30.64
CA LEU A 12 -10.44 20.28 29.44
C LEU A 12 -9.34 19.32 28.92
N VAL A 13 -9.31 18.05 29.34
CA VAL A 13 -8.23 17.11 28.97
C VAL A 13 -8.75 15.74 28.48
N LEU A 14 -9.96 15.68 27.93
CA LEU A 14 -10.53 14.41 27.39
C LEU A 14 -11.00 14.49 25.93
N ALA A 15 -10.54 15.47 25.15
CA ALA A 15 -10.98 15.61 23.76
C ALA A 15 -9.86 15.81 22.72
N LEU A 16 -8.58 15.59 23.07
CA LEU A 16 -7.52 15.51 22.06
C LEU A 16 -6.49 14.44 22.47
N PRO A 17 -6.64 13.22 21.92
CA PRO A 17 -5.54 12.70 21.12
C PRO A 17 -6.00 11.96 19.85
N LEU A 18 -7.18 12.28 19.28
CA LEU A 18 -7.59 11.72 17.99
C LEU A 18 -6.95 12.41 16.77
N VAL A 19 -6.13 13.44 16.99
CA VAL A 19 -5.41 14.15 15.90
C VAL A 19 -3.99 13.63 15.69
N ALA A 20 -3.68 12.45 16.26
CA ALA A 20 -2.55 11.62 15.79
C ALA A 20 -2.98 10.64 14.66
N LEU A 21 -4.09 10.92 13.97
CA LEU A 21 -4.50 10.28 12.71
C LEU A 21 -3.60 10.78 11.55
N GLY A 22 -2.30 10.50 11.64
CA GLY A 22 -1.42 10.54 10.47
C GLY A 22 -1.96 9.52 9.45
N CYS A 23 -2.22 9.98 8.23
CA CYS A 23 -2.64 9.22 7.03
C CYS A 23 -3.44 7.93 7.30
N SER A 24 -4.76 7.93 7.02
CA SER A 24 -5.60 6.71 6.99
C SER A 24 -4.86 5.53 6.35
N LYS A 25 -5.09 4.30 6.84
CA LYS A 25 -4.51 3.06 6.26
C LYS A 25 -4.67 3.02 4.73
N GLU A 26 -5.79 3.53 4.21
CA GLU A 26 -6.02 3.67 2.77
C GLU A 26 -5.10 4.70 2.10
N ALA A 27 -4.82 5.83 2.75
CA ALA A 27 -3.87 6.82 2.25
C ALA A 27 -2.44 6.25 2.21
N LYS A 28 -2.05 5.47 3.23
CA LYS A 28 -0.77 4.74 3.24
C LYS A 28 -0.72 3.72 2.09
N ALA A 29 -1.77 2.94 1.89
CA ALA A 29 -1.87 1.99 0.78
C ALA A 29 -1.78 2.68 -0.59
N LYS A 30 -2.49 3.79 -0.80
CA LYS A 30 -2.41 4.59 -2.03
C LYS A 30 -1.01 5.16 -2.25
N GLY A 31 -0.39 5.71 -1.20
CA GLY A 31 1.00 6.19 -1.26
C GLY A 31 2.00 5.07 -1.59
N THR A 32 1.76 3.84 -1.11
CA THR A 32 2.55 2.67 -1.53
C THR A 32 2.39 2.40 -3.02
N LEU A 33 1.17 2.38 -3.54
CA LEU A 33 0.91 2.14 -4.98
C LEU A 33 1.57 3.20 -5.86
N GLU A 34 1.54 4.46 -5.47
CA GLU A 34 2.21 5.56 -6.18
C GLU A 34 3.73 5.36 -6.23
N LYS A 35 4.36 4.93 -5.13
CA LYS A 35 5.80 4.62 -5.10
C LYS A 35 6.17 3.52 -6.08
N TYR A 36 5.34 2.48 -6.18
CA TYR A 36 5.61 1.33 -7.05
C TYR A 36 5.27 1.58 -8.52
N GLU A 37 4.59 2.68 -8.87
CA GLU A 37 4.32 3.03 -10.27
C GLU A 37 5.61 3.19 -11.09
N ALA A 38 6.62 3.85 -10.53
CA ALA A 38 7.91 4.01 -11.21
C ALA A 38 8.60 2.65 -11.45
N VAL A 39 8.50 1.74 -10.47
CA VAL A 39 9.06 0.39 -10.54
C VAL A 39 8.39 -0.42 -11.65
N PHE A 40 7.06 -0.43 -11.69
CA PHE A 40 6.32 -1.14 -12.74
C PHE A 40 6.54 -0.55 -14.13
N ARG A 41 6.71 0.78 -14.24
CA ARG A 41 7.05 1.43 -15.50
C ARG A 41 8.42 1.01 -16.02
N VAL A 42 9.45 1.08 -15.17
CA VAL A 42 10.79 0.58 -15.53
C VAL A 42 10.73 -0.89 -15.88
N CYS A 43 9.98 -1.69 -15.13
CA CYS A 43 9.81 -3.11 -15.45
C CYS A 43 9.20 -3.38 -16.81
N LYS A 44 8.18 -2.61 -17.18
CA LYS A 44 7.58 -2.68 -18.51
C LYS A 44 8.61 -2.35 -19.59
N GLU A 45 9.33 -1.24 -19.44
CA GLU A 45 10.37 -0.82 -20.40
C GLU A 45 11.47 -1.88 -20.56
N GLU A 46 11.97 -2.45 -19.46
CA GLU A 46 12.99 -3.51 -19.51
C GLU A 46 12.46 -4.81 -20.13
N THR A 47 11.20 -5.16 -19.86
CA THR A 47 10.53 -6.31 -20.51
C THR A 47 10.47 -6.13 -22.03
N GLU A 48 10.06 -4.93 -22.48
CA GLU A 48 9.97 -4.58 -23.90
C GLU A 48 11.35 -4.56 -24.57
N LYS A 49 12.37 -3.97 -23.93
CA LYS A 49 13.75 -3.97 -24.43
C LYS A 49 14.31 -5.39 -24.58
N ALA A 50 13.99 -6.27 -23.63
CA ALA A 50 14.39 -7.68 -23.66
C ALA A 50 13.58 -8.53 -24.66
N LYS A 51 12.56 -7.95 -25.32
CA LYS A 51 11.62 -8.65 -26.21
C LYS A 51 10.93 -9.84 -25.54
N LEU A 52 10.66 -9.73 -24.25
CA LEU A 52 9.94 -10.72 -23.47
C LEU A 52 8.45 -10.38 -23.42
N SER A 53 7.61 -11.37 -23.08
CA SER A 53 6.19 -11.13 -22.84
C SER A 53 5.99 -10.43 -21.49
N PRO A 54 4.90 -9.65 -21.33
CA PRO A 54 4.54 -9.06 -20.03
C PRO A 54 4.52 -10.11 -18.91
N GLY A 55 5.15 -9.79 -17.78
CA GLY A 55 5.24 -10.70 -16.63
C GLY A 55 6.41 -11.69 -16.67
N GLU A 56 7.08 -11.89 -17.81
CA GLU A 56 8.19 -12.85 -17.93
C GLU A 56 9.52 -12.29 -17.43
N HIS A 57 9.74 -10.98 -17.54
CA HIS A 57 10.96 -10.37 -17.03
C HIS A 57 11.01 -10.48 -15.50
N ARG A 58 12.16 -10.90 -14.94
CA ARG A 58 12.35 -11.17 -13.50
C ARG A 58 11.85 -10.03 -12.60
N CYS A 59 12.01 -8.79 -13.05
CA CYS A 59 11.60 -7.65 -12.26
C CYS A 59 10.08 -7.59 -12.03
N SER A 60 9.25 -8.17 -12.92
CA SER A 60 7.80 -8.27 -12.76
C SER A 60 7.43 -9.06 -11.49
N LEU A 61 8.12 -10.19 -11.26
CA LEU A 61 7.94 -10.99 -10.05
C LEU A 61 8.35 -10.20 -8.80
N VAL A 62 9.52 -9.57 -8.82
CA VAL A 62 10.04 -8.81 -7.68
C VAL A 62 9.15 -7.61 -7.37
N ALA A 63 8.72 -6.86 -8.37
CA ALA A 63 7.83 -5.71 -8.22
C ALA A 63 6.46 -6.13 -7.67
N SER A 64 5.93 -7.26 -8.12
CA SER A 64 4.65 -7.80 -7.65
C SER A 64 4.70 -8.25 -6.19
N ILE A 65 5.79 -8.89 -5.77
CA ILE A 65 6.00 -9.23 -4.35
C ILE A 65 6.16 -7.96 -3.51
N ALA A 66 6.95 -6.99 -3.98
CA ALA A 66 7.22 -5.77 -3.24
C ALA A 66 5.98 -4.89 -3.05
N VAL A 67 5.12 -4.78 -4.07
CA VAL A 67 3.87 -4.03 -3.95
C VAL A 67 2.88 -4.71 -2.99
N ASP A 68 2.80 -6.05 -3.01
CA ASP A 68 1.96 -6.80 -2.07
C ASP A 68 2.41 -6.59 -0.63
N LEU A 69 3.70 -6.77 -0.35
CA LEU A 69 4.26 -6.55 0.99
C LEU A 69 4.05 -5.11 1.45
N GLY A 70 4.30 -4.12 0.58
CA GLY A 70 4.06 -2.72 0.93
C GLY A 70 2.58 -2.40 1.19
N LEU A 71 1.66 -3.09 0.53
CA LEU A 71 0.23 -2.99 0.80
C LEU A 71 -0.12 -3.66 2.12
N GLU A 72 0.46 -4.82 2.44
CA GLU A 72 0.29 -5.48 3.75
C GLU A 72 0.78 -4.59 4.90
N GLU A 73 1.94 -3.95 4.74
CA GLU A 73 2.52 -3.00 5.69
C GLU A 73 1.65 -1.74 5.90
N SER A 74 0.71 -1.46 4.98
CA SER A 74 -0.26 -0.38 5.19
C SER A 74 -1.23 -0.67 6.34
N GLY A 75 -1.35 -1.94 6.76
CA GLY A 75 -2.28 -2.40 7.79
C GLY A 75 -3.74 -2.37 7.37
N LEU A 76 -4.02 -2.13 6.08
CA LEU A 76 -5.36 -2.20 5.48
C LEU A 76 -5.78 -3.66 5.30
N GLU A 77 -7.06 -3.98 5.49
CA GLU A 77 -7.54 -5.37 5.40
C GLU A 77 -7.45 -5.95 3.98
N GLU A 78 -7.26 -7.26 3.92
CA GLU A 78 -6.99 -8.04 2.71
C GLU A 78 -7.97 -7.78 1.55
N PRO A 79 -9.31 -7.77 1.77
CA PRO A 79 -10.25 -7.51 0.68
C PRO A 79 -10.07 -6.12 0.07
N LYS A 80 -9.76 -5.13 0.93
CA LYS A 80 -9.59 -3.74 0.48
C LYS A 80 -8.24 -3.52 -0.19
N ARG A 81 -7.19 -4.21 0.24
CA ARG A 81 -5.88 -4.21 -0.45
C ARG A 81 -6.02 -4.74 -1.87
N ARG A 82 -6.71 -5.87 -2.05
CA ARG A 82 -6.95 -6.45 -3.39
C ARG A 82 -7.76 -5.52 -4.28
N GLU A 83 -8.81 -4.91 -3.75
CA GLU A 83 -9.62 -3.93 -4.49
C GLU A 83 -8.76 -2.76 -4.98
N LEU A 84 -7.96 -2.15 -4.09
CA LEU A 84 -7.08 -1.03 -4.45
C LEU A 84 -6.00 -1.43 -5.44
N LEU A 85 -5.37 -2.59 -5.26
CA LEU A 85 -4.35 -3.10 -6.16
C LEU A 85 -4.92 -3.35 -7.55
N SER A 86 -6.06 -4.04 -7.64
CA SER A 86 -6.73 -4.35 -8.92
C SER A 86 -7.10 -3.06 -9.66
N ALA A 87 -7.76 -2.12 -8.98
CA ALA A 87 -8.14 -0.84 -9.57
C ALA A 87 -6.92 -0.03 -10.03
N TRP A 88 -5.82 -0.07 -9.28
CA TRP A 88 -4.59 0.60 -9.66
C TRP A 88 -3.90 -0.05 -10.86
N LEU A 89 -3.82 -1.39 -10.89
CA LEU A 89 -3.24 -2.15 -12.00
C LEU A 89 -3.99 -1.90 -13.31
N GLU A 90 -5.32 -1.87 -13.26
CA GLU A 90 -6.18 -1.53 -14.41
C GLU A 90 -5.94 -0.09 -14.85
N LYS A 91 -6.05 0.87 -13.91
CA LYS A 91 -5.86 2.31 -14.20
C LYS A 91 -4.50 2.62 -14.81
N LYS A 92 -3.45 1.91 -14.40
CA LYS A 92 -2.07 2.15 -14.87
C LYS A 92 -1.65 1.25 -16.03
N GLY A 93 -2.48 0.28 -16.43
CA GLY A 93 -2.16 -0.66 -17.50
C GLY A 93 -1.03 -1.64 -17.15
N PHE A 94 -0.88 -1.96 -15.86
CA PHE A 94 0.15 -2.88 -15.37
C PHE A 94 -0.36 -4.29 -15.11
N GLY A 95 -1.65 -4.57 -15.35
CA GLY A 95 -2.26 -5.88 -15.07
C GLY A 95 -1.49 -7.07 -15.67
N ALA A 96 -0.97 -6.94 -16.89
CA ALA A 96 -0.19 -7.99 -17.55
C ALA A 96 1.26 -8.11 -17.03
N HIS A 97 1.77 -7.07 -16.36
CA HIS A 97 3.11 -7.06 -15.75
C HIS A 97 3.08 -7.44 -14.26
N TYR A 98 1.89 -7.61 -13.68
CA TYR A 98 1.72 -8.09 -12.32
C TYR A 98 1.64 -9.63 -12.30
N VAL A 99 2.47 -10.23 -11.46
CA VAL A 99 2.51 -11.68 -11.23
C VAL A 99 1.75 -11.97 -9.93
N PRO A 100 0.52 -12.51 -10.00
CA PRO A 100 -0.29 -12.73 -8.81
C PRO A 100 0.28 -13.88 -7.96
N PRO A 101 0.04 -13.91 -6.64
CA PRO A 101 0.64 -14.86 -5.70
C PRO A 101 0.57 -16.33 -6.16
N GLU A 102 -0.56 -16.75 -6.72
CA GLU A 102 -0.82 -18.11 -7.18
C GLU A 102 0.00 -18.54 -8.40
N LYS A 103 0.57 -17.58 -9.16
CA LYS A 103 1.45 -17.83 -10.32
C LYS A 103 2.93 -17.69 -9.98
N ARG A 104 3.27 -17.33 -8.74
CA ARG A 104 4.67 -17.18 -8.32
C ARG A 104 5.30 -18.56 -8.11
N PRO A 105 6.62 -18.69 -8.35
CA PRO A 105 7.34 -19.89 -7.95
C PRO A 105 7.10 -20.17 -6.46
N LYS A 106 6.74 -21.40 -6.11
CA LYS A 106 6.63 -21.79 -4.70
C LYS A 106 8.03 -21.75 -4.12
N GLU A 107 8.21 -21.00 -3.04
CA GLU A 107 9.43 -21.03 -2.25
C GLU A 107 9.57 -22.46 -1.71
N GLU A 108 10.52 -23.24 -2.22
CA GLU A 108 10.97 -24.47 -1.57
C GLU A 108 11.65 -24.04 -0.27
N ARG A 109 10.87 -23.99 0.81
CA ARG A 109 11.38 -23.84 2.18
C ARG A 109 11.73 -25.19 2.76
#